data_AF-E7RCS4-F1
#
_entry.id   AF-E7RCS4-F1
#
_cell.length_a   1.000
_cell.length_b   1.000
_cell.length_c   1.000
_cell.angle_alpha   90.00
_cell.angle_beta   90.00
_cell.angle_gamma   90.00
#
_symmetry.space_group_name_H-M   'P 1'
#
loop_
_entity.id
_entity.type
_entity.pdbx_description
1 polymer ?
#
loop_
_entity_poly.entity_id
_entity_poly.type
_entity_poly.pdbx_seq_one_letter_code
_entity_poly.pdbx_strand_id
1 'polypeptide(L)'
;MKKNFLIVMMIPFFLISGVVMWWLVNRIIDDQIEDRKAKEFIEEKYGMEVNVISETNADFVVGHSYQMAFEEQKDVVFTVTVDTENYATIYRDDYKMQLAFYELKEQMEDLLPELEELGYTKPVNGDFVDHVVKDFRTQDSVRWVILETDRQLDVIEKSEIETVKKFLDLQEKHKLDFQKFFITDQENKYGIFVDLRELGDHRSLEEVEAYILKESRGDLSRVSLQMQDKWRGAATQAQTERFEFRSVTEGDQWLYCQAVNAQGDCTETYTTIVFERDQLSKQNPKLAADFDAIFAFFDNIEPPLATVNLSILDAEGRGMSFSLEERQSYASTQELINDLFLD
;
A
#
# COMPACT_ATOMS: atom_id res chain seq x y z
N MET A 1 23.19 29.19 -62.89
CA MET A 1 23.87 28.71 -61.67
C MET A 1 24.69 27.48 -62.02
N LYS A 2 26.00 27.49 -61.71
CA LYS A 2 26.95 26.46 -62.18
C LYS A 2 26.60 25.10 -61.57
N LYS A 3 26.57 24.04 -62.39
CA LYS A 3 26.42 22.62 -62.01
C LYS A 3 27.33 22.24 -60.82
N ASN A 4 28.49 22.89 -60.70
CA ASN A 4 29.46 22.70 -59.63
C ASN A 4 28.97 23.20 -58.26
N PHE A 5 28.05 24.18 -58.18
CA PHE A 5 27.54 24.70 -56.90
C PHE A 5 26.51 23.75 -56.25
N LEU A 6 25.74 23.04 -57.07
CA LEU A 6 24.78 22.01 -56.63
C LEU A 6 25.50 20.75 -56.11
N ILE A 7 26.62 20.38 -56.74
CA ILE A 7 27.47 19.27 -56.28
C ILE A 7 28.15 19.60 -54.95
N VAL A 8 28.65 20.83 -54.77
CA VAL A 8 29.30 21.25 -53.52
C VAL A 8 28.32 21.34 -52.34
N MET A 9 27.04 21.66 -52.58
CA MET A 9 26.01 21.64 -51.51
C MET A 9 25.46 20.24 -51.20
N MET A 10 25.52 19.27 -52.12
CA MET A 10 25.09 17.89 -51.83
C MET A 10 26.07 17.14 -50.92
N ILE A 11 27.38 17.40 -51.04
CA ILE A 11 28.42 16.72 -50.26
C ILE A 11 28.19 16.80 -48.73
N PRO A 12 27.95 17.99 -48.12
CA PRO A 12 27.67 18.07 -46.69
C PRO A 12 26.36 17.36 -46.30
N PHE A 13 25.35 17.33 -47.19
CA PHE A 13 24.09 16.62 -46.93
C PHE A 13 24.28 15.10 -46.89
N PHE A 14 25.08 14.54 -47.81
CA PHE A 14 25.45 13.11 -47.81
C PHE A 14 26.36 12.73 -46.64
N LEU A 15 27.23 13.63 -46.20
CA LEU A 15 28.06 13.41 -45.00
C LEU A 15 27.21 13.41 -43.73
N ILE A 16 26.29 14.36 -43.60
CA ILE A 16 25.38 14.43 -42.43
C ILE A 16 24.44 13.23 -42.41
N SER A 17 23.83 12.88 -43.55
CA SER A 17 22.96 11.69 -43.62
C SER A 17 23.74 10.40 -43.37
N GLY A 18 24.98 10.29 -43.85
CA GLY A 18 25.88 9.18 -43.55
C GLY A 18 26.21 9.04 -42.06
N VAL A 19 26.48 10.15 -41.37
CA VAL A 19 26.74 10.16 -39.92
C VAL A 19 25.49 9.79 -39.12
N VAL A 20 24.33 10.32 -39.49
CA VAL A 20 23.05 9.98 -38.83
C VAL A 20 22.69 8.51 -39.07
N MET A 21 22.87 8.02 -40.30
CA MET A 21 22.65 6.61 -40.64
C MET A 21 23.62 5.69 -39.89
N TRP A 22 24.91 6.05 -39.80
CA TRP A 22 25.91 5.30 -39.04
C TRP A 22 25.59 5.28 -37.54
N TRP A 23 25.18 6.41 -36.98
CA TRP A 23 24.76 6.49 -35.57
C TRP A 23 23.52 5.63 -35.29
N LEU A 24 22.50 5.68 -36.15
CA LEU A 24 21.30 4.83 -36.03
C LEU A 24 21.63 3.34 -36.17
N VAL A 25 22.47 2.97 -37.13
CA VAL A 25 22.88 1.56 -37.34
C VAL A 25 23.70 1.05 -36.16
N ASN A 26 24.64 1.84 -35.62
CA ASN A 26 25.40 1.43 -34.43
C ASN A 26 24.48 1.25 -33.22
N ARG A 27 23.51 2.16 -33.02
CA ARG A 27 22.54 2.02 -31.93
C ARG A 27 21.74 0.71 -32.03
N ILE A 28 21.21 0.38 -33.22
CA ILE A 28 20.48 -0.87 -33.44
C ILE A 28 21.36 -2.11 -33.21
N ILE A 29 22.64 -2.05 -33.59
CA ILE A 29 23.59 -3.14 -33.39
C ILE A 29 23.93 -3.30 -31.90
N ASP A 30 24.14 -2.19 -31.18
CA ASP A 30 24.45 -2.20 -29.75
C ASP A 30 23.27 -2.78 -28.94
N ASP A 31 22.03 -2.34 -29.22
CA ASP A 31 20.82 -2.87 -28.58
C ASP A 31 20.71 -4.40 -28.79
N GLN A 32 20.92 -4.90 -30.02
CA GLN A 32 20.92 -6.35 -30.32
C GLN A 32 22.06 -7.15 -29.66
N ILE A 33 23.18 -6.50 -29.30
CA ILE A 33 24.30 -7.14 -28.62
C ILE A 33 24.01 -7.25 -27.12
N GLU A 34 23.38 -6.25 -26.51
CA GLU A 34 22.99 -6.28 -25.10
C GLU A 34 21.92 -7.35 -24.85
N ASP A 35 20.89 -7.44 -25.71
CA ASP A 35 19.86 -8.48 -25.65
C ASP A 35 20.47 -9.89 -25.65
N ARG A 36 21.47 -10.09 -26.53
CA ARG A 36 22.14 -11.38 -26.66
C ARG A 36 22.92 -11.76 -25.42
N LYS A 37 23.64 -10.80 -24.81
CA LYS A 37 24.41 -11.05 -23.59
C LYS A 37 23.50 -11.37 -22.41
N ALA A 38 22.37 -10.68 -22.29
CA ALA A 38 21.40 -10.95 -21.23
C ALA A 38 20.77 -12.34 -21.40
N LYS A 39 20.42 -12.73 -22.63
CA LYS A 39 19.98 -14.11 -22.93
C LYS A 39 21.04 -15.15 -22.60
N GLU A 40 22.26 -14.97 -23.11
CA GLU A 40 23.39 -15.88 -22.86
C GLU A 40 23.63 -16.07 -21.36
N PHE A 41 23.57 -14.99 -20.57
CA PHE A 41 23.70 -15.05 -19.11
C PHE A 41 22.65 -15.96 -18.46
N ILE A 42 21.37 -15.82 -18.84
CA ILE A 42 20.27 -16.61 -18.30
C ILE A 42 20.34 -18.06 -18.76
N GLU A 43 20.62 -18.29 -20.05
CA GLU A 43 20.75 -19.63 -20.63
C GLU A 43 21.94 -20.40 -20.02
N GLU A 44 23.08 -19.74 -19.80
CA GLU A 44 24.23 -20.36 -19.11
C GLU A 44 23.90 -20.68 -17.64
N LYS A 45 23.20 -19.77 -16.95
CA LYS A 45 22.87 -19.91 -15.52
C LYS A 45 21.87 -21.03 -15.25
N TYR A 46 20.85 -21.16 -16.09
CA TYR A 46 19.72 -22.06 -15.86
C TYR A 46 19.66 -23.26 -16.81
N GLY A 47 20.45 -23.25 -17.90
CA GLY A 47 20.50 -24.35 -18.86
C GLY A 47 19.22 -24.50 -19.71
N MET A 48 18.43 -23.44 -19.83
CA MET A 48 17.15 -23.41 -20.54
C MET A 48 17.09 -22.24 -21.52
N GLU A 49 16.56 -22.46 -22.71
CA GLU A 49 16.41 -21.44 -23.75
C GLU A 49 15.40 -20.35 -23.34
N VAL A 50 15.75 -19.08 -23.57
CA VAL A 50 14.98 -17.93 -23.07
C VAL A 50 14.58 -16.95 -24.17
N ASN A 51 13.36 -16.44 -24.07
CA ASN A 51 12.84 -15.38 -24.91
C ASN A 51 12.73 -14.07 -24.15
N VAL A 52 13.19 -12.98 -24.78
CA VAL A 52 12.94 -11.61 -24.33
C VAL A 52 11.52 -11.24 -24.75
N ILE A 53 10.68 -10.94 -23.77
CA ILE A 53 9.29 -10.51 -23.96
C ILE A 53 9.24 -9.00 -24.17
N SER A 54 9.98 -8.26 -23.36
CA SER A 54 10.06 -6.81 -23.43
C SER A 54 11.37 -6.30 -22.82
N GLU A 55 11.68 -5.04 -23.11
CA GLU A 55 12.85 -4.33 -22.59
C GLU A 55 12.40 -2.98 -22.04
N THR A 56 12.95 -2.59 -20.90
CA THR A 56 12.83 -1.24 -20.37
C THR A 56 14.12 -0.50 -20.67
N ASN A 57 14.02 0.54 -21.50
CA ASN A 57 15.14 1.42 -21.82
C ASN A 57 15.75 1.99 -20.53
N ALA A 58 17.08 2.05 -20.47
CA ALA A 58 17.80 2.62 -19.34
C ALA A 58 17.33 4.05 -19.03
N ASP A 59 16.60 4.23 -17.93
CA ASP A 59 16.35 5.52 -17.30
C ASP A 59 17.37 5.71 -16.15
N PHE A 60 17.74 6.96 -15.86
CA PHE A 60 18.67 7.31 -14.78
C PHE A 60 18.19 6.83 -13.40
N VAL A 61 16.90 6.50 -13.26
CA VAL A 61 16.28 6.00 -12.02
C VAL A 61 16.15 4.47 -11.99
N VAL A 62 15.79 3.83 -13.11
CA VAL A 62 15.33 2.42 -13.12
C VAL A 62 16.41 1.45 -13.60
N GLY A 63 17.45 1.94 -14.28
CA GLY A 63 18.44 1.08 -14.92
C GLY A 63 17.90 0.38 -16.16
N HIS A 64 18.74 -0.42 -16.82
CA HIS A 64 18.34 -1.24 -17.97
C HIS A 64 17.79 -2.58 -17.46
N SER A 65 16.62 -3.01 -17.95
CA SER A 65 16.10 -4.33 -17.59
C SER A 65 15.34 -5.03 -18.71
N TYR A 66 15.41 -6.34 -18.74
CA TYR A 66 14.70 -7.21 -19.67
C TYR A 66 13.61 -7.99 -18.95
N GLN A 67 12.42 -8.10 -19.53
CA GLN A 67 11.47 -9.14 -19.15
C GLN A 67 11.67 -10.35 -20.05
N MET A 68 11.78 -11.51 -19.43
CA MET A 68 12.12 -12.76 -20.09
C MET A 68 11.19 -13.89 -19.63
N ALA A 69 11.04 -14.91 -20.45
CA ALA A 69 10.44 -16.18 -20.06
C ALA A 69 11.15 -17.33 -20.79
N PHE A 70 11.23 -18.49 -20.13
CA PHE A 70 11.78 -19.69 -20.76
C PHE A 70 10.82 -20.24 -21.81
N GLU A 71 11.34 -20.85 -22.87
CA GLU A 71 10.51 -21.43 -23.93
C GLU A 71 9.56 -22.51 -23.41
N GLU A 72 10.02 -23.32 -22.46
CA GLU A 72 9.28 -24.42 -21.85
C GLU A 72 8.36 -23.95 -20.70
N GLN A 73 8.53 -22.73 -20.19
CA GLN A 73 7.80 -22.17 -19.04
C GLN A 73 7.37 -20.72 -19.31
N LYS A 74 6.51 -20.55 -20.32
CA LYS A 74 6.10 -19.22 -20.80
C LYS A 74 5.26 -18.43 -19.80
N ASP A 75 4.63 -19.12 -18.85
CA ASP A 75 3.78 -18.52 -17.82
C ASP A 75 4.59 -17.90 -16.67
N VAL A 76 5.88 -18.20 -16.58
CA VAL A 76 6.81 -17.60 -15.60
C VAL A 76 7.62 -16.50 -16.28
N VAL A 77 7.11 -15.27 -16.18
CA VAL A 77 7.82 -14.07 -16.66
C VAL A 77 8.68 -13.51 -15.53
N PHE A 78 9.95 -13.27 -15.83
CA PHE A 78 10.92 -12.75 -14.87
C PHE A 78 11.72 -11.58 -15.44
N THR A 79 12.26 -10.76 -14.56
CA THR A 79 13.04 -9.58 -14.88
C THR A 79 14.52 -9.85 -14.71
N VAL A 80 15.31 -9.44 -15.69
CA VAL A 80 16.77 -9.40 -15.63
C VAL A 80 17.20 -7.93 -15.58
N THR A 81 17.83 -7.51 -14.49
CA THR A 81 18.39 -6.15 -14.38
C THR A 81 19.86 -6.15 -14.78
N VAL A 82 20.28 -5.08 -15.45
CA VAL A 82 21.66 -4.88 -15.89
C VAL A 82 22.20 -3.64 -15.19
N ASP A 83 23.12 -3.87 -14.26
CA ASP A 83 23.75 -2.83 -13.45
C ASP A 83 25.23 -2.68 -13.81
N THR A 84 25.83 -1.53 -13.47
CA THR A 84 27.28 -1.35 -13.52
C THR A 84 27.81 -1.14 -12.11
N GLU A 85 28.65 -2.06 -11.63
CA GLU A 85 29.31 -1.99 -10.32
C GLU A 85 30.83 -2.08 -10.50
N ASN A 86 31.58 -1.11 -9.98
CA ASN A 86 33.05 -1.05 -10.12
C ASN A 86 33.55 -1.22 -11.57
N TYR A 87 32.87 -0.59 -12.53
CA TYR A 87 33.14 -0.69 -13.97
C TYR A 87 32.91 -2.08 -14.60
N ALA A 88 32.26 -3.00 -13.88
CA ALA A 88 31.81 -4.29 -14.41
C ALA A 88 30.29 -4.29 -14.60
N THR A 89 29.83 -4.85 -15.72
CA THR A 89 28.41 -5.13 -15.96
C THR A 89 27.99 -6.33 -15.13
N ILE A 90 26.95 -6.18 -14.31
CA ILE A 90 26.40 -7.22 -13.46
C ILE A 90 24.96 -7.49 -13.90
N TYR A 91 24.65 -8.76 -14.15
CA TYR A 91 23.30 -9.22 -14.45
C TYR A 91 22.69 -9.86 -13.20
N ARG A 92 21.44 -9.53 -12.92
CA ARG A 92 20.66 -10.10 -11.81
C ARG A 92 19.28 -10.46 -12.32
N ASP A 93 18.68 -11.49 -11.75
CA ASP A 93 17.34 -11.93 -12.13
C ASP A 93 16.51 -12.32 -10.92
N ASP A 94 15.20 -12.21 -11.08
CA ASP A 94 14.20 -12.67 -10.12
C ASP A 94 13.53 -14.00 -10.49
N TYR A 95 14.04 -14.76 -11.46
CA TYR A 95 13.38 -15.97 -11.96
C TYR A 95 12.99 -16.95 -10.84
N LYS A 96 13.88 -17.25 -9.91
CA LYS A 96 13.56 -18.14 -8.77
C LYS A 96 12.43 -17.61 -7.89
N MET A 97 12.35 -16.29 -7.72
CA MET A 97 11.30 -15.65 -6.94
C MET A 97 9.96 -15.67 -7.67
N GLN A 98 9.98 -15.47 -8.99
CA GLN A 98 8.81 -15.56 -9.87
C GLN A 98 8.30 -17.00 -9.98
N LEU A 99 9.20 -17.98 -10.09
CA LEU A 99 8.85 -19.40 -10.11
C LEU A 99 8.18 -19.80 -8.79
N ALA A 100 8.77 -19.45 -7.64
CA ALA A 100 8.18 -19.77 -6.33
C ALA A 100 6.80 -19.09 -6.13
N PHE A 101 6.63 -17.88 -6.65
CA PHE A 101 5.33 -17.20 -6.66
C PHE A 101 4.30 -17.92 -7.54
N TYR A 102 4.69 -18.30 -8.75
CA TYR A 102 3.83 -19.04 -9.68
C TYR A 102 3.41 -20.40 -9.10
N GLU A 103 4.37 -21.16 -8.57
CA GLU A 103 4.11 -22.46 -7.92
C GLU A 103 3.19 -22.33 -6.70
N LEU A 104 3.39 -21.30 -5.86
CA LEU A 104 2.49 -21.03 -4.74
C LEU A 104 1.08 -20.71 -5.23
N LYS A 105 0.94 -19.90 -6.28
CA LYS A 105 -0.36 -19.57 -6.85
C LYS A 105 -1.08 -20.83 -7.34
N GLU A 106 -0.40 -21.70 -8.08
CA GLU A 106 -0.99 -22.99 -8.52
C GLU A 106 -1.39 -23.87 -7.33
N GLN A 107 -0.54 -23.99 -6.30
CA GLN A 107 -0.87 -24.77 -5.10
C GLN A 107 -2.09 -24.21 -4.36
N MET A 108 -2.19 -22.89 -4.23
CA MET A 108 -3.33 -22.23 -3.60
C MET A 108 -4.61 -22.39 -4.41
N GLU A 109 -4.52 -22.37 -5.74
CA GLU A 109 -5.64 -22.66 -6.65
C GLU A 109 -6.14 -24.10 -6.49
N ASP A 110 -5.23 -25.07 -6.44
CA ASP A 110 -5.58 -26.48 -6.22
C ASP A 110 -6.19 -26.73 -4.84
N LEU A 111 -5.83 -25.92 -3.84
CA LEU A 111 -6.31 -26.02 -2.46
C LEU A 111 -7.61 -25.26 -2.21
N LEU A 112 -8.14 -24.52 -3.19
CA LEU A 112 -9.35 -23.73 -3.04
C LEU A 112 -10.52 -24.53 -2.46
N PRO A 113 -10.80 -25.80 -2.85
CA PRO A 113 -11.88 -26.57 -2.25
C PRO A 113 -11.70 -26.83 -0.74
N GLU A 114 -10.46 -27.10 -0.28
CA GLU A 114 -10.18 -27.28 1.15
C GLU A 114 -10.29 -25.94 1.91
N LEU A 115 -9.96 -24.82 1.26
CA LEU A 115 -10.13 -23.47 1.84
C LEU A 115 -11.61 -23.09 1.95
N GLU A 116 -12.42 -23.41 0.95
CA GLU A 116 -13.87 -23.19 0.96
C GLU A 116 -14.54 -23.98 2.09
N GLU A 117 -14.07 -25.20 2.39
CA GLU A 117 -14.52 -25.98 3.55
C GLU A 117 -14.19 -25.31 4.91
N LEU A 118 -13.11 -24.53 4.98
CA LEU A 118 -12.78 -23.71 6.15
C LEU A 118 -13.62 -22.43 6.24
N GLY A 119 -14.35 -22.08 5.18
CA GLY A 119 -15.12 -20.84 5.05
C GLY A 119 -14.31 -19.68 4.47
N TYR A 120 -13.26 -19.99 3.68
CA TYR A 120 -12.47 -19.00 2.96
C TYR A 120 -12.67 -19.09 1.45
N THR A 121 -12.72 -17.94 0.80
CA THR A 121 -12.79 -17.81 -0.65
C THR A 121 -11.65 -16.94 -1.16
N LYS A 122 -11.51 -16.87 -2.48
CA LYS A 122 -10.65 -15.85 -3.10
C LYS A 122 -11.21 -14.45 -2.80
N PRO A 123 -10.35 -13.43 -2.71
CA PRO A 123 -10.81 -12.05 -2.67
C PRO A 123 -11.59 -11.71 -3.94
N VAL A 124 -12.73 -11.04 -3.78
CA VAL A 124 -13.53 -10.57 -4.92
C VAL A 124 -12.75 -9.55 -5.76
N ASN A 125 -11.94 -8.73 -5.08
CA ASN A 125 -11.09 -7.71 -5.69
C ASN A 125 -9.64 -7.89 -5.24
N GLY A 126 -8.70 -7.81 -6.19
CA GLY A 126 -7.27 -7.94 -5.92
C GLY A 126 -6.75 -9.36 -6.13
N ASP A 127 -5.50 -9.57 -5.71
CA ASP A 127 -4.76 -10.81 -5.97
C ASP A 127 -4.98 -11.83 -4.85
N PHE A 128 -5.19 -13.10 -5.23
CA PHE A 128 -5.28 -14.22 -4.29
C PHE A 128 -3.93 -14.57 -3.65
N VAL A 129 -2.87 -14.47 -4.45
CA VAL A 129 -1.48 -14.60 -4.04
C VAL A 129 -0.74 -13.45 -4.68
N ASP A 130 0.11 -12.78 -3.91
CA ASP A 130 0.92 -11.66 -4.39
C ASP A 130 2.29 -11.67 -3.70
N HIS A 131 3.24 -10.95 -4.26
CA HIS A 131 4.61 -10.93 -3.79
C HIS A 131 5.30 -9.59 -4.01
N VAL A 132 6.33 -9.32 -3.20
CA VAL A 132 7.25 -8.22 -3.44
C VAL A 132 8.68 -8.73 -3.39
N VAL A 133 9.44 -8.39 -4.42
CA VAL A 133 10.90 -8.53 -4.46
C VAL A 133 11.49 -7.37 -3.67
N LYS A 134 12.13 -7.67 -2.53
CA LYS A 134 12.77 -6.67 -1.68
C LYS A 134 14.16 -6.30 -2.18
N ASP A 135 14.93 -7.29 -2.59
CA ASP A 135 16.30 -7.10 -3.07
C ASP A 135 16.67 -8.19 -4.08
N PHE A 136 16.97 -7.77 -5.31
CA PHE A 136 17.44 -8.63 -6.40
C PHE A 136 18.83 -9.22 -6.13
N ARG A 137 19.65 -8.59 -5.26
CA ARG A 137 21.00 -9.07 -4.90
C ARG A 137 20.94 -10.29 -4.00
N THR A 138 20.06 -10.26 -3.00
CA THR A 138 19.90 -11.37 -2.05
C THR A 138 18.82 -12.36 -2.46
N GLN A 139 18.07 -12.06 -3.54
CA GLN A 139 16.86 -12.76 -3.92
C GLN A 139 15.85 -12.85 -2.77
N ASP A 140 15.78 -11.80 -1.95
CA ASP A 140 14.81 -11.71 -0.85
C ASP A 140 13.46 -11.28 -1.40
N SER A 141 12.44 -12.10 -1.16
CA SER A 141 11.06 -11.85 -1.56
C SER A 141 10.13 -12.18 -0.40
N VAL A 142 9.02 -11.45 -0.34
CA VAL A 142 7.92 -11.75 0.58
C VAL A 142 6.72 -12.11 -0.27
N ARG A 143 6.21 -13.32 -0.09
CA ARG A 143 4.95 -13.80 -0.65
C ARG A 143 3.86 -13.72 0.39
N TRP A 144 2.67 -13.32 -0.03
CA TRP A 144 1.50 -13.33 0.81
C TRP A 144 0.29 -13.94 0.11
N VAL A 145 -0.57 -14.53 0.95
CA VAL A 145 -1.86 -15.08 0.55
C VAL A 145 -2.96 -14.18 1.09
N ILE A 146 -3.95 -13.87 0.26
CA ILE A 146 -5.10 -13.05 0.66
C ILE A 146 -6.35 -13.92 0.52
N LEU A 147 -7.11 -14.05 1.59
CA LEU A 147 -8.34 -14.82 1.67
C LEU A 147 -9.49 -13.91 2.07
N GLU A 148 -10.68 -14.23 1.62
CA GLU A 148 -11.91 -13.56 2.02
C GLU A 148 -12.78 -14.53 2.83
N THR A 149 -13.53 -14.02 3.80
CA THR A 149 -14.53 -14.78 4.55
C THR A 149 -15.87 -14.05 4.58
N ASP A 150 -16.96 -14.81 4.63
CA ASP A 150 -18.32 -14.28 4.78
C ASP A 150 -18.62 -13.79 6.20
N ARG A 151 -17.72 -14.07 7.15
CA ARG A 151 -17.84 -13.69 8.55
C ARG A 151 -17.39 -12.25 8.75
N GLN A 152 -18.11 -11.54 9.61
CA GLN A 152 -17.71 -10.20 10.03
C GLN A 152 -16.51 -10.30 10.97
N LEU A 153 -15.49 -9.48 10.71
CA LEU A 153 -14.24 -9.49 11.48
C LEU A 153 -14.10 -8.24 12.36
N ASP A 154 -15.18 -7.48 12.58
CA ASP A 154 -15.23 -6.33 13.47
C ASP A 154 -14.86 -6.71 14.92
N VAL A 155 -15.26 -7.92 15.33
CA VAL A 155 -14.80 -8.61 16.54
C VAL A 155 -14.20 -9.96 16.15
N ILE A 156 -12.95 -10.21 16.55
CA ILE A 156 -12.30 -11.51 16.30
C ILE A 156 -12.75 -12.50 17.37
N GLU A 157 -13.66 -13.39 16.99
CA GLU A 157 -14.13 -14.47 17.87
C GLU A 157 -13.12 -15.62 17.95
N LYS A 158 -13.24 -16.44 19.00
CA LYS A 158 -12.40 -17.63 19.17
C LYS A 158 -12.53 -18.63 18.01
N SER A 159 -13.72 -18.76 17.42
CA SER A 159 -13.94 -19.59 16.23
C SER A 159 -13.12 -19.12 15.01
N GLU A 160 -12.91 -17.80 14.87
CA GLU A 160 -12.05 -17.27 13.81
C GLU A 160 -10.60 -17.67 14.03
N ILE A 161 -10.12 -17.54 15.27
CA ILE A 161 -8.76 -17.98 15.64
C ILE A 161 -8.58 -19.48 15.41
N GLU A 162 -9.56 -20.30 15.75
CA GLU A 162 -9.55 -21.74 15.46
C GLU A 162 -9.53 -22.04 13.95
N THR A 163 -10.19 -21.22 13.13
CA THR A 163 -10.18 -21.35 11.67
C THR A 163 -8.82 -20.94 11.09
N VAL A 164 -8.24 -19.84 11.58
CA VAL A 164 -6.87 -19.43 11.23
C VAL A 164 -5.86 -20.53 11.58
N LYS A 165 -6.00 -21.15 12.76
CA LYS A 165 -5.17 -22.28 13.17
C LYS A 165 -5.27 -23.46 12.20
N LYS A 166 -6.47 -23.79 11.72
CA LYS A 166 -6.65 -24.85 10.70
C LYS A 166 -5.98 -24.48 9.37
N PHE A 167 -6.02 -23.21 8.96
CA PHE A 167 -5.31 -22.76 7.77
C PHE A 167 -3.80 -22.86 7.92
N LEU A 168 -3.25 -22.53 9.10
CA LEU A 168 -1.84 -22.76 9.41
C LEU A 168 -1.45 -24.25 9.35
N ASP A 169 -2.32 -25.15 9.82
CA ASP A 169 -2.11 -26.59 9.69
C ASP A 169 -2.14 -27.06 8.23
N LEU A 170 -3.01 -26.47 7.41
CA LEU A 170 -3.08 -26.74 5.97
C LEU A 170 -1.82 -26.24 5.26
N GLN A 171 -1.34 -25.04 5.60
CA GLN A 171 -0.05 -24.49 5.14
C GLN A 171 1.10 -25.47 5.41
N GLU A 172 1.16 -26.06 6.61
CA GLU A 172 2.20 -27.03 6.96
C GLU A 172 2.05 -28.35 6.22
N LYS A 173 0.83 -28.91 6.19
CA LYS A 173 0.49 -30.18 5.53
C LYS A 173 0.89 -30.16 4.06
N HIS A 174 0.61 -29.05 3.37
CA HIS A 174 0.90 -28.88 1.95
C HIS A 174 2.25 -28.21 1.66
N LYS A 175 3.01 -27.84 2.72
CA LYS A 175 4.33 -27.18 2.62
C LYS A 175 4.28 -25.90 1.78
N LEU A 176 3.22 -25.11 1.95
CA LEU A 176 3.03 -23.86 1.23
C LEU A 176 4.06 -22.83 1.69
N ASP A 177 4.77 -22.20 0.76
CA ASP A 177 5.84 -21.25 1.07
C ASP A 177 5.39 -19.80 0.85
N PHE A 178 4.68 -19.26 1.84
CA PHE A 178 4.40 -17.84 1.98
C PHE A 178 4.82 -17.34 3.36
N GLN A 179 5.06 -16.04 3.49
CA GLN A 179 5.53 -15.45 4.74
C GLN A 179 4.43 -14.68 5.47
N LYS A 180 3.37 -14.28 4.76
CA LYS A 180 2.24 -13.55 5.35
C LYS A 180 0.92 -14.06 4.80
N PHE A 181 -0.15 -13.86 5.56
CA PHE A 181 -1.47 -13.95 4.99
C PHE A 181 -2.42 -12.91 5.60
N PHE A 182 -3.44 -12.59 4.82
CA PHE A 182 -4.50 -11.67 5.17
C PHE A 182 -5.82 -12.41 5.00
N ILE A 183 -6.69 -12.33 6.00
CA ILE A 183 -8.09 -12.75 5.88
C ILE A 183 -8.93 -11.50 6.04
N THR A 184 -9.72 -11.15 5.04
CA THR A 184 -10.58 -9.98 5.05
C THR A 184 -12.05 -10.41 5.12
N ASP A 185 -12.89 -9.58 5.73
CA ASP A 185 -14.33 -9.70 5.53
C ASP A 185 -14.73 -9.27 4.11
N GLN A 186 -15.96 -9.57 3.69
CA GLN A 186 -16.50 -9.22 2.37
C GLN A 186 -16.57 -7.70 2.10
N GLU A 187 -16.64 -6.90 3.16
CA GLU A 187 -16.64 -5.45 3.06
C GLU A 187 -15.22 -4.88 2.90
N ASN A 188 -14.20 -5.72 3.04
CA ASN A 188 -12.78 -5.37 3.12
C ASN A 188 -12.53 -4.27 4.18
N LYS A 189 -13.33 -4.27 5.26
CA LYS A 189 -13.31 -3.26 6.32
C LYS A 189 -12.43 -3.71 7.48
N TYR A 190 -12.52 -4.99 7.83
CA TYR A 190 -11.71 -5.60 8.87
C TYR A 190 -10.99 -6.84 8.34
N GLY A 191 -9.83 -7.12 8.94
CA GLY A 191 -9.09 -8.32 8.62
C GLY A 191 -8.29 -8.87 9.79
N ILE A 192 -7.75 -10.05 9.54
CA ILE A 192 -6.72 -10.71 10.35
C ILE A 192 -5.46 -10.74 9.51
N PHE A 193 -4.42 -10.06 9.99
CA PHE A 193 -3.09 -10.08 9.38
C PHE A 193 -2.17 -10.96 10.20
N VAL A 194 -1.44 -11.85 9.54
CA VAL A 194 -0.44 -12.70 10.19
C VAL A 194 0.85 -12.70 9.39
N ASP A 195 1.95 -12.33 10.06
CA ASP A 195 3.31 -12.51 9.56
C ASP A 195 3.93 -13.75 10.21
N LEU A 196 4.11 -14.81 9.42
CA LEU A 196 4.67 -16.08 9.89
C LEU A 196 6.11 -15.94 10.38
N ARG A 197 6.83 -14.90 9.96
CA ARG A 197 8.20 -14.64 10.43
C ARG A 197 8.22 -14.08 11.85
N GLU A 198 7.15 -13.41 12.26
CA GLU A 198 6.98 -12.88 13.61
C GLU A 198 6.32 -13.89 14.56
N LEU A 199 5.33 -14.62 14.05
CA LEU A 199 4.73 -15.74 14.78
C LEU A 199 5.79 -16.85 15.03
N GLY A 200 6.65 -17.09 14.05
CA GLY A 200 7.68 -18.13 14.09
C GLY A 200 7.08 -19.54 14.09
N ASP A 201 7.79 -20.48 14.70
CA ASP A 201 7.34 -21.88 14.81
C ASP A 201 6.24 -22.08 15.89
N HIS A 202 5.82 -21.00 16.57
CA HIS A 202 4.80 -21.02 17.62
C HIS A 202 3.41 -21.17 17.00
N ARG A 203 2.98 -22.43 16.83
CA ARG A 203 1.74 -22.79 16.13
C ARG A 203 0.70 -23.42 17.05
N SER A 204 0.84 -23.34 18.38
CA SER A 204 -0.26 -23.74 19.27
C SER A 204 -1.45 -22.78 19.12
N LEU A 205 -2.65 -23.24 19.46
CA LEU A 205 -3.85 -22.40 19.35
C LEU A 205 -3.74 -21.16 20.25
N GLU A 206 -3.21 -21.33 21.46
CA GLU A 206 -3.05 -20.26 22.44
C GLU A 206 -2.04 -19.20 21.98
N GLU A 207 -0.98 -19.59 21.28
CA GLU A 207 0.03 -18.67 20.73
C GLU A 207 -0.52 -17.90 19.53
N VAL A 208 -1.25 -18.59 18.65
CA VAL A 208 -1.95 -17.96 17.51
C VAL A 208 -2.98 -16.95 18.01
N GLU A 209 -3.77 -17.31 19.03
CA GLU A 209 -4.71 -16.41 19.71
C GLU A 209 -3.99 -15.16 20.26
N ALA A 210 -2.91 -15.36 21.02
CA ALA A 210 -2.16 -14.27 21.62
C ALA A 210 -1.57 -13.33 20.57
N TYR A 211 -1.05 -13.87 19.46
CA TYR A 211 -0.53 -13.09 18.34
C TYR A 211 -1.63 -12.26 17.68
N ILE A 212 -2.72 -12.89 17.24
CA ILE A 212 -3.82 -12.21 16.54
C ILE A 212 -4.43 -11.12 17.41
N LEU A 213 -4.68 -11.38 18.70
CA LEU A 213 -5.24 -10.39 19.61
C LEU A 213 -4.27 -9.25 19.92
N LYS A 214 -2.95 -9.51 19.92
CA LYS A 214 -1.94 -8.45 20.06
C LYS A 214 -1.92 -7.54 18.83
N GLU A 215 -1.86 -8.11 17.64
CA GLU A 215 -1.81 -7.34 16.39
C GLU A 215 -3.13 -6.58 16.15
N SER A 216 -4.27 -7.20 16.40
CA SER A 216 -5.59 -6.57 16.27
C SER A 216 -5.77 -5.36 17.21
N ARG A 217 -5.20 -5.40 18.43
CA ARG A 217 -5.20 -4.26 19.36
C ARG A 217 -4.29 -3.12 18.92
N GLY A 218 -3.25 -3.42 18.15
CA GLY A 218 -2.31 -2.44 17.60
C GLY A 218 -2.72 -1.85 16.26
N ASP A 219 -3.72 -2.44 15.59
CA ASP A 219 -4.20 -2.00 14.28
C ASP A 219 -5.00 -0.70 14.41
N LEU A 220 -4.31 0.41 14.13
CA LEU A 220 -4.88 1.76 14.15
C LEU A 220 -6.08 1.90 13.22
N SER A 221 -6.10 1.21 12.08
CA SER A 221 -7.22 1.28 11.12
C SER A 221 -8.47 0.65 11.73
N ARG A 222 -8.34 -0.57 12.28
CA ARG A 222 -9.42 -1.25 13.01
C ARG A 222 -9.92 -0.41 14.18
N VAL A 223 -9.00 0.09 15.02
CA VAL A 223 -9.36 0.90 16.20
C VAL A 223 -10.07 2.19 15.78
N SER A 224 -9.62 2.84 14.71
CA SER A 224 -10.27 4.04 14.17
C SER A 224 -11.72 3.78 13.74
N LEU A 225 -11.95 2.69 13.01
CA LEU A 225 -13.30 2.31 12.54
C LEU A 225 -14.23 1.98 13.71
N GLN A 226 -13.75 1.22 14.69
CA GLN A 226 -14.49 0.90 15.90
C GLN A 226 -14.84 2.17 16.71
N MET A 227 -13.89 3.10 16.86
CA MET A 227 -14.15 4.39 17.50
C MET A 227 -15.19 5.20 16.75
N GLN A 228 -15.05 5.29 15.43
CA GLN A 228 -16.00 6.02 14.61
C GLN A 228 -17.40 5.44 14.74
N ASP A 229 -17.56 4.12 14.64
CA ASP A 229 -18.88 3.48 14.76
C ASP A 229 -19.47 3.64 16.17
N LYS A 230 -18.63 3.58 17.22
CA LYS A 230 -19.03 3.86 18.61
C LYS A 230 -19.53 5.30 18.79
N TRP A 231 -18.82 6.29 18.23
CA TRP A 231 -19.07 7.70 18.51
C TRP A 231 -19.90 8.42 17.44
N ARG A 232 -20.27 7.74 16.35
CA ARG A 232 -21.05 8.32 15.24
C ARG A 232 -22.31 9.03 15.70
N GLY A 233 -23.09 8.40 16.58
CA GLY A 233 -24.34 9.00 17.08
C GLY A 233 -24.12 10.28 17.89
N ALA A 234 -23.09 10.30 18.74
CA ALA A 234 -22.74 11.49 19.53
C ALA A 234 -22.15 12.60 18.64
N ALA A 235 -21.33 12.23 17.64
CA ALA A 235 -20.80 13.16 16.65
C ALA A 235 -21.96 13.82 15.87
N THR A 236 -22.91 13.04 15.35
CA THR A 236 -24.11 13.56 14.66
C THR A 236 -24.94 14.51 15.54
N GLN A 237 -25.03 14.26 16.85
CA GLN A 237 -25.73 15.16 17.77
C GLN A 237 -25.00 16.48 18.02
N ALA A 238 -23.67 16.46 17.94
CA ALA A 238 -22.85 17.67 18.08
C ALA A 238 -22.83 18.52 16.80
N GLN A 239 -23.10 17.93 15.63
CA GLN A 239 -23.20 18.64 14.36
C GLN A 239 -24.34 19.66 14.34
N THR A 240 -24.20 20.66 13.45
CA THR A 240 -25.23 21.67 13.21
C THR A 240 -25.40 21.86 11.71
N GLU A 241 -26.36 22.68 11.27
CA GLU A 241 -26.47 23.05 9.86
C GLU A 241 -25.25 23.84 9.31
N ARG A 242 -24.26 24.16 10.16
CA ARG A 242 -23.06 24.94 9.81
C ARG A 242 -21.78 24.11 9.73
N PHE A 243 -21.74 22.92 10.33
CA PHE A 243 -20.56 22.04 10.27
C PHE A 243 -20.93 20.58 10.46
N GLU A 244 -20.12 19.71 9.87
CA GLU A 244 -20.21 18.26 10.00
C GLU A 244 -18.85 17.61 10.26
N PHE A 245 -18.87 16.46 10.94
CA PHE A 245 -17.73 15.56 11.02
C PHE A 245 -17.74 14.70 9.75
N ARG A 246 -16.76 14.89 8.87
CA ARG A 246 -16.66 14.13 7.63
C ARG A 246 -15.22 13.98 7.14
N SER A 247 -14.98 12.94 6.35
CA SER A 247 -13.75 12.79 5.57
C SER A 247 -13.72 13.81 4.42
N VAL A 248 -12.53 14.31 4.09
CA VAL A 248 -12.27 15.08 2.85
C VAL A 248 -11.66 14.24 1.73
N THR A 249 -11.21 13.03 2.05
CA THR A 249 -10.75 12.01 1.08
C THR A 249 -11.87 11.02 0.80
N GLU A 250 -11.80 10.28 -0.32
CA GLU A 250 -12.73 9.19 -0.60
C GLU A 250 -12.78 8.22 0.58
N GLY A 251 -13.99 7.97 1.10
CA GLY A 251 -14.23 7.21 2.33
C GLY A 251 -15.08 7.97 3.35
N ASP A 252 -15.65 7.25 4.31
CA ASP A 252 -16.54 7.81 5.34
C ASP A 252 -15.81 7.97 6.70
N GLN A 253 -14.48 7.97 6.69
CA GLN A 253 -13.65 7.97 7.89
C GLN A 253 -13.25 9.39 8.30
N TRP A 254 -13.94 9.97 9.29
CA TRP A 254 -13.67 11.32 9.79
C TRP A 254 -12.85 11.33 11.07
N LEU A 255 -12.76 10.19 11.77
CA LEU A 255 -12.02 9.98 13.01
C LEU A 255 -10.92 8.94 12.80
N TYR A 256 -9.68 9.31 13.11
CA TYR A 256 -8.50 8.45 12.99
C TYR A 256 -7.82 8.32 14.33
N CYS A 257 -7.58 7.10 14.78
CA CYS A 257 -6.69 6.80 15.87
C CYS A 257 -5.23 6.86 15.39
N GLN A 258 -4.40 7.64 16.07
CA GLN A 258 -2.98 7.80 15.78
C GLN A 258 -2.09 7.00 16.71
N ALA A 259 -2.58 6.66 17.91
CA ALA A 259 -1.86 5.85 18.88
C ALA A 259 -2.81 5.12 19.85
N VAL A 260 -2.42 3.93 20.29
CA VAL A 260 -3.13 3.11 21.28
C VAL A 260 -2.31 2.89 22.55
N ASN A 261 -2.97 2.69 23.68
CA ASN A 261 -2.32 2.28 24.93
C ASN A 261 -2.03 0.76 24.94
N ALA A 262 -1.46 0.26 26.04
CA ALA A 262 -1.15 -1.17 26.20
C ALA A 262 -2.39 -2.09 26.20
N GLN A 263 -3.58 -1.53 26.44
CA GLN A 263 -4.85 -2.25 26.40
C GLN A 263 -5.46 -2.29 24.97
N GLY A 264 -4.95 -1.47 24.05
CA GLY A 264 -5.49 -1.29 22.70
C GLY A 264 -6.52 -0.16 22.60
N ASP A 265 -6.74 0.61 23.67
CA ASP A 265 -7.62 1.78 23.59
C ASP A 265 -6.91 2.92 22.89
N CYS A 266 -7.62 3.64 22.03
CA CYS A 266 -7.07 4.81 21.39
C CYS A 266 -6.76 5.91 22.42
N THR A 267 -5.61 6.54 22.24
CA THR A 267 -5.10 7.61 23.11
C THR A 267 -4.91 8.92 22.36
N GLU A 268 -4.62 8.84 21.06
CA GLU A 268 -4.40 10.02 20.22
C GLU A 268 -5.28 9.93 19.00
N THR A 269 -5.96 11.02 18.66
CA THR A 269 -6.83 11.05 17.48
C THR A 269 -6.53 12.23 16.57
N TYR A 270 -6.82 12.04 15.29
CA TYR A 270 -6.95 13.08 14.30
C TYR A 270 -8.37 13.08 13.74
N THR A 271 -9.01 14.25 13.74
CA THR A 271 -10.40 14.39 13.29
C THR A 271 -10.54 15.49 12.26
N THR A 272 -11.31 15.23 11.21
CA THR A 272 -11.67 16.24 10.21
C THR A 272 -13.08 16.75 10.45
N ILE A 273 -13.21 18.07 10.50
CA ILE A 273 -14.47 18.80 10.65
C ILE A 273 -14.57 19.78 9.51
N VAL A 274 -15.71 19.79 8.82
CA VAL A 274 -15.91 20.66 7.67
C VAL A 274 -17.09 21.59 7.92
N PHE A 275 -16.83 22.87 7.78
CA PHE A 275 -17.81 23.92 7.86
C PHE A 275 -18.42 24.20 6.49
N GLU A 276 -19.71 24.53 6.51
CA GLU A 276 -20.42 25.04 5.35
C GLU A 276 -19.83 26.35 4.86
N ARG A 277 -20.18 26.70 3.61
CA ARG A 277 -19.65 27.89 2.95
C ARG A 277 -19.86 29.15 3.81
N ASP A 278 -18.79 29.93 3.96
CA ASP A 278 -18.72 31.17 4.74
C ASP A 278 -19.04 31.00 6.25
N GLN A 279 -19.16 29.77 6.77
CA GLN A 279 -19.45 29.52 8.19
C GLN A 279 -18.18 29.46 9.06
N LEU A 280 -17.04 29.03 8.50
CA LEU A 280 -15.73 29.11 9.15
C LEU A 280 -15.16 30.52 8.99
N SER A 281 -15.75 31.49 9.69
CA SER A 281 -15.36 32.89 9.60
C SER A 281 -15.64 33.65 10.89
N LYS A 282 -14.76 34.61 11.24
CA LYS A 282 -14.99 35.59 12.32
C LYS A 282 -16.31 36.37 12.19
N GLN A 283 -16.87 36.48 10.98
CA GLN A 283 -18.16 37.15 10.77
C GLN A 283 -19.36 36.29 11.17
N ASN A 284 -19.19 34.98 11.37
CA ASN A 284 -20.25 34.09 11.84
C ASN A 284 -20.47 34.28 13.36
N PRO A 285 -21.61 34.82 13.81
CA PRO A 285 -21.87 35.07 15.23
C PRO A 285 -22.09 33.79 16.04
N LYS A 286 -22.16 32.62 15.39
CA LYS A 286 -22.32 31.30 16.01
C LYS A 286 -21.02 30.49 16.08
N LEU A 287 -19.93 30.98 15.50
CA LEU A 287 -18.67 30.24 15.40
C LEU A 287 -18.14 29.77 16.77
N ALA A 288 -18.21 30.61 17.79
CA ALA A 288 -17.79 30.23 19.14
C ALA A 288 -18.63 29.09 19.73
N ALA A 289 -19.95 29.11 19.50
CA ALA A 289 -20.84 28.04 19.96
C ALA A 289 -20.60 26.74 19.19
N ASP A 290 -20.27 26.84 17.89
CA ASP A 290 -19.92 25.67 17.07
C ASP A 290 -18.61 25.02 17.55
N PHE A 291 -17.59 25.83 17.86
CA PHE A 291 -16.34 25.35 18.46
C PHE A 291 -16.59 24.71 19.84
N ASP A 292 -17.40 25.35 20.70
CA ASP A 292 -17.73 24.77 22.00
C ASP A 292 -18.46 23.43 21.88
N ALA A 293 -19.34 23.26 20.89
CA ALA A 293 -20.01 21.99 20.61
C ALA A 293 -19.03 20.89 20.15
N ILE A 294 -18.10 21.24 19.25
CA ILE A 294 -17.01 20.35 18.82
C ILE A 294 -16.16 19.92 20.02
N PHE A 295 -15.77 20.86 20.86
CA PHE A 295 -14.94 20.57 22.03
C PHE A 295 -15.68 19.70 23.05
N ALA A 296 -16.93 20.04 23.34
CA ALA A 296 -17.76 19.25 24.25
C ALA A 296 -17.95 17.81 23.77
N PHE A 297 -17.98 17.57 22.45
CA PHE A 297 -18.01 16.20 21.93
C PHE A 297 -16.80 15.38 22.38
N PHE A 298 -15.58 15.91 22.20
CA PHE A 298 -14.35 15.20 22.61
C PHE A 298 -14.17 15.13 24.12
N ASP A 299 -14.57 16.16 24.86
CA ASP A 299 -14.54 16.19 26.33
C ASP A 299 -15.43 15.08 26.95
N ASN A 300 -16.38 14.54 26.18
CA ASN A 300 -17.28 13.45 26.60
C ASN A 300 -16.90 12.06 26.07
N ILE A 301 -15.77 11.91 25.36
CA ILE A 301 -15.29 10.60 24.89
C ILE A 301 -14.69 9.80 26.06
N GLU A 302 -15.13 8.54 26.20
CA GLU A 302 -14.60 7.58 27.18
C GLU A 302 -13.97 6.34 26.52
N PRO A 303 -12.73 5.96 26.90
CA PRO A 303 -11.84 6.66 27.84
C PRO A 303 -11.37 8.02 27.29
N PRO A 304 -10.97 8.97 28.17
CA PRO A 304 -10.50 10.27 27.74
C PRO A 304 -9.25 10.12 26.87
N LEU A 305 -9.24 10.87 25.76
CA LEU A 305 -8.12 10.92 24.83
C LEU A 305 -7.00 11.79 25.41
N ALA A 306 -5.76 11.33 25.28
CA ALA A 306 -4.58 12.10 25.67
C ALA A 306 -4.36 13.28 24.72
N THR A 307 -4.51 13.03 23.41
CA THR A 307 -4.32 14.04 22.36
C THR A 307 -5.47 13.98 21.36
N VAL A 308 -5.99 15.15 20.99
CA VAL A 308 -6.97 15.29 19.92
C VAL A 308 -6.51 16.40 18.99
N ASN A 309 -6.13 16.01 17.78
CA ASN A 309 -5.75 16.91 16.69
C ASN A 309 -6.97 17.16 15.81
N LEU A 310 -7.34 18.42 15.65
CA LEU A 310 -8.46 18.84 14.83
C LEU A 310 -7.96 19.43 13.53
N SER A 311 -8.55 19.02 12.42
CA SER A 311 -8.44 19.67 11.13
C SER A 311 -9.80 20.28 10.79
N ILE A 312 -9.88 21.60 10.88
CA ILE A 312 -11.12 22.35 10.67
C ILE A 312 -11.02 23.07 9.34
N LEU A 313 -11.88 22.67 8.41
CA LEU A 313 -11.84 23.09 7.01
C LEU A 313 -13.11 23.85 6.64
N ASP A 314 -12.99 24.80 5.71
CA ASP A 314 -14.12 25.40 5.00
C ASP A 314 -14.57 24.49 3.83
N ALA A 315 -15.66 24.90 3.17
CA ALA A 315 -16.21 24.18 2.02
C ALA A 315 -15.26 24.10 0.81
N GLU A 316 -14.20 24.91 0.75
CA GLU A 316 -13.17 24.92 -0.31
C GLU A 316 -11.92 24.10 0.09
N GLY A 317 -11.93 23.47 1.27
CA GLY A 317 -10.83 22.66 1.80
C GLY A 317 -9.69 23.50 2.40
N ARG A 318 -9.86 24.81 2.57
CA ARG A 318 -8.92 25.65 3.30
C ARG A 318 -9.26 25.60 4.77
N GLY A 319 -8.26 25.65 5.64
CA GLY A 319 -8.57 25.60 7.05
C GLY A 319 -7.37 25.75 7.95
N MET A 320 -7.58 25.29 9.17
CA MET A 320 -6.62 25.35 10.25
C MET A 320 -6.55 24.00 10.94
N SER A 321 -5.41 23.75 11.56
CA SER A 321 -5.23 22.59 12.42
C SER A 321 -4.71 23.06 13.77
N PHE A 322 -5.26 22.51 14.84
CA PHE A 322 -4.80 22.75 16.20
C PHE A 322 -5.18 21.57 17.09
N SER A 323 -4.52 21.43 18.22
CA SER A 323 -4.83 20.38 19.19
C SER A 323 -5.79 20.87 20.28
N LEU A 324 -6.59 19.98 20.87
CA LEU A 324 -7.40 20.33 22.05
C LEU A 324 -6.55 20.69 23.27
N GLU A 325 -5.28 20.30 23.30
CA GLU A 325 -4.34 20.76 24.33
C GLU A 325 -4.01 22.24 24.13
N GLU A 326 -3.78 22.69 22.89
CA GLU A 326 -3.52 24.10 22.57
C GLU A 326 -4.70 25.00 23.00
N ARG A 327 -5.95 24.53 22.93
CA ARG A 327 -7.14 25.22 23.47
C ARG A 327 -6.94 25.65 24.93
N GLN A 328 -6.25 24.85 25.75
CA GLN A 328 -6.05 25.15 27.18
C GLN A 328 -5.15 26.36 27.42
N SER A 329 -4.37 26.78 26.42
CA SER A 329 -3.54 27.98 26.49
C SER A 329 -4.33 29.29 26.36
N TYR A 330 -5.62 29.21 25.97
CA TYR A 330 -6.51 30.36 25.79
C TYR A 330 -7.51 30.45 26.95
N ALA A 331 -7.83 31.68 27.37
CA ALA A 331 -8.80 31.90 28.45
C ALA A 331 -10.26 31.68 28.01
N SER A 332 -10.52 31.70 26.70
CA SER A 332 -11.85 31.44 26.13
C SER A 332 -11.78 31.01 24.66
N THR A 333 -12.85 30.35 24.18
CA THR A 333 -13.03 30.02 22.76
C THR A 333 -12.99 31.25 21.86
N GLN A 334 -13.44 32.41 22.35
CA GLN A 334 -13.37 33.65 21.57
C GLN A 334 -11.94 34.16 21.39
N GLU A 335 -11.09 33.99 22.40
CA GLU A 335 -9.67 34.36 22.32
C GLU A 335 -8.95 33.48 21.31
N LEU A 336 -9.21 32.16 21.35
CA LEU A 336 -8.72 31.20 20.35
C LEU A 336 -9.14 31.61 18.92
N ILE A 337 -10.43 31.90 18.69
CA ILE A 337 -10.91 32.33 17.36
C ILE A 337 -10.22 33.61 16.90
N ASN A 338 -9.96 34.55 17.81
CA ASN A 338 -9.32 35.80 17.45
C ASN A 338 -7.88 35.60 16.98
N ASP A 339 -7.16 34.64 17.56
CA ASP A 339 -5.80 34.27 17.20
C ASP A 339 -5.74 33.43 15.91
N LEU A 340 -6.62 32.43 15.77
CA LEU A 340 -6.65 31.52 14.62
C LEU A 340 -6.96 32.21 13.29
N PHE A 341 -7.78 33.26 13.32
CA PHE A 341 -8.17 34.01 12.13
C PHE A 341 -7.46 35.37 12.12
N LEU A 342 -6.12 35.40 11.98
CA LEU A 342 -5.39 36.68 11.84
C LEU A 342 -6.01 37.53 10.71
N ASP A 343 -6.20 38.83 10.98
CA ASP A 343 -6.79 39.80 10.04
C ASP A 343 -5.88 40.08 8.82
#